data_AF-A0A838GAL5-F1
#
_entry.id   AF-A0A838GAL5-F1
#
_cell.length_a   1.000
_cell.length_b   1.000
_cell.length_c   1.000
_cell.angle_alpha   90.00
_cell.angle_beta   90.00
_cell.angle_gamma   90.00
#
_symmetry.space_group_name_H-M   'P 1'
#
loop_
_entity.id
_entity.type
_entity.pdbx_description
1 polymer ?
#
loop_
_entity_poly.entity_id
_entity_poly.type
_entity_poly.pdbx_seq_one_letter_code
_entity_poly.pdbx_strand_id
1 'polypeptide(L)'
;YAFWVRQQGALIPFSVVLYLVVTRQLWFNWRSLRLGLQVALAPALMLAAYYAWFFWLNAVPDVTSVQEGFLDRAVAEGLSGTWLLVRYLTFFDAMYLGFFLLPLTVALLPGTRQAGERFFASVWGYGTFLASILLLMFGVVHFSSVGRLMPYIPQFLGSGGFGLSDVPGGRSRVVEWDEVWTGLTIAAALGAVLLTLYLARRLGDDISPERAGAGLVGMVAIWQLIGMIPPSFQYINRGGSLDRYILPLIPLTIALVLWAVRDVRLVQPAAWAGIAFLGALSVAGTRDHLVYLDAVWEMAEDANAAGVPNEKMDAGSAWDGYYLYTDMLESGITKSVSPPGSPWWVYFYAKQTDSTYLVTTNPAWRGGYVPVERREYDQWLEDDPVYIYLVRQSDAPWPP
;
A
#
# COMPACT_ATOMS: atom_id res chain seq x y z
N TYR A 1 -11.69 -8.85 -11.91
CA TYR A 1 -10.65 -9.81 -11.48
C TYR A 1 -9.80 -9.25 -10.33
N ALA A 2 -9.25 -8.03 -10.42
CA ALA A 2 -8.49 -7.39 -9.33
C ALA A 2 -9.28 -7.10 -8.01
N PHE A 3 -10.61 -7.04 -8.08
CA PHE A 3 -11.47 -6.61 -6.97
C PHE A 3 -11.59 -7.63 -5.82
N TRP A 4 -11.23 -8.90 -6.03
CA TRP A 4 -11.43 -9.98 -5.04
C TRP A 4 -10.14 -10.72 -4.63
N VAL A 5 -9.02 -10.43 -5.29
CA VAL A 5 -7.69 -10.92 -4.88
C VAL A 5 -7.31 -10.37 -3.50
N ARG A 6 -8.01 -9.34 -3.01
CA ARG A 6 -7.84 -8.77 -1.66
C ARG A 6 -9.16 -8.71 -0.93
N GLN A 7 -9.14 -9.12 0.34
CA GLN A 7 -10.31 -9.26 1.23
C GLN A 7 -11.19 -8.00 1.31
N GLN A 8 -10.63 -6.82 1.06
CA GLN A 8 -11.32 -5.52 1.10
C GLN A 8 -12.49 -5.41 0.12
N GLY A 9 -12.37 -5.93 -1.11
CA GLY A 9 -13.45 -5.80 -2.10
C GLY A 9 -14.70 -6.60 -1.72
N ALA A 10 -14.54 -7.65 -0.92
CA ALA A 10 -15.64 -8.42 -0.36
C ALA A 10 -16.53 -7.62 0.60
N LEU A 11 -15.99 -6.53 1.17
CA LEU A 11 -16.70 -5.68 2.11
C LEU A 11 -17.56 -4.62 1.42
N ILE A 12 -17.41 -4.41 0.10
CA ILE A 12 -18.20 -3.40 -0.61
C ILE A 12 -19.70 -3.75 -0.61
N PRO A 13 -20.14 -4.96 -0.99
CA PRO A 13 -21.56 -5.32 -0.92
C PRO A 13 -22.11 -5.24 0.50
N PHE A 14 -21.31 -5.64 1.49
CA PHE A 14 -21.66 -5.52 2.91
C PHE A 14 -21.90 -4.06 3.31
N SER A 15 -21.00 -3.16 2.91
CA SER A 15 -21.11 -1.72 3.16
C SER A 15 -22.37 -1.11 2.54
N VAL A 16 -22.74 -1.54 1.33
CA VAL A 16 -23.95 -1.09 0.63
C VAL A 16 -25.20 -1.57 1.37
N VAL A 17 -25.25 -2.86 1.74
CA VAL A 17 -26.38 -3.41 2.50
C VAL A 17 -26.51 -2.72 3.85
N LEU A 18 -25.41 -2.52 4.58
CA LEU A 18 -25.42 -1.83 5.86
C LEU A 18 -25.88 -0.38 5.71
N TYR A 19 -25.41 0.34 4.67
CA TYR A 19 -25.89 1.68 4.37
C TYR A 19 -27.41 1.71 4.18
N LEU A 20 -27.95 0.78 3.39
CA LEU A 20 -29.39 0.68 3.14
C LEU A 20 -30.18 0.32 4.42
N VAL A 21 -29.62 -0.50 5.32
CA VAL A 21 -30.24 -0.80 6.63
C VAL A 21 -30.23 0.45 7.53
N VAL A 22 -29.08 1.12 7.67
CA VAL A 22 -28.92 2.31 8.52
C VAL A 22 -29.80 3.47 8.03
N THR A 23 -29.95 3.62 6.71
CA THR A 23 -30.84 4.61 6.10
C THR A 23 -32.29 4.14 5.98
N ARG A 24 -32.63 2.97 6.53
CA ARG A 24 -33.98 2.37 6.55
C ARG A 24 -34.59 2.15 5.16
N GLN A 25 -33.75 1.99 4.13
CA GLN A 25 -34.15 1.62 2.78
C GLN A 25 -34.37 0.11 2.61
N LEU A 26 -33.79 -0.71 3.51
CA LEU A 26 -34.10 -2.13 3.63
C LEU A 26 -35.00 -2.39 4.85
N TRP A 27 -36.13 -3.05 4.63
CA TRP A 27 -37.06 -3.53 5.66
C TRP A 27 -37.39 -5.01 5.46
N PHE A 28 -38.10 -5.64 6.39
CA PHE A 28 -38.62 -7.01 6.23
C PHE A 28 -39.77 -7.08 5.19
N ASN A 29 -39.45 -6.85 3.91
CA ASN A 29 -40.38 -7.01 2.80
C ASN A 29 -39.67 -7.56 1.55
N TRP A 30 -40.46 -8.12 0.62
CA TRP A 30 -39.93 -8.77 -0.59
C TRP A 30 -39.10 -7.83 -1.49
N ARG A 31 -39.49 -6.55 -1.58
CA ARG A 31 -38.75 -5.55 -2.37
C ARG A 31 -37.34 -5.32 -1.82
N SER A 32 -37.22 -5.25 -0.50
CA SER A 32 -35.94 -5.08 0.20
C SER A 32 -35.09 -6.34 0.07
N LEU A 33 -35.68 -7.53 0.22
CA LEU A 33 -34.96 -8.78 -0.01
C LEU A 33 -34.42 -8.85 -1.44
N ARG A 34 -35.23 -8.48 -2.44
CA ARG A 34 -34.78 -8.42 -3.84
C ARG A 34 -33.63 -7.43 -4.03
N LEU A 35 -33.70 -6.24 -3.41
CA LEU A 35 -32.62 -5.24 -3.50
C LEU A 35 -31.33 -5.74 -2.83
N GLY A 36 -31.43 -6.32 -1.63
CA GLY A 36 -30.30 -6.93 -0.93
C GLY A 36 -29.67 -8.06 -1.74
N LEU A 37 -30.49 -8.93 -2.32
CA LEU A 37 -30.02 -9.99 -3.23
C LEU A 37 -29.37 -9.40 -4.49
N GLN A 38 -29.90 -8.34 -5.11
CA GLN A 38 -29.27 -7.71 -6.27
C GLN A 38 -27.87 -7.17 -5.96
N VAL A 39 -27.66 -6.64 -4.76
CA VAL A 39 -26.35 -6.13 -4.31
C VAL A 39 -25.40 -7.28 -3.96
N ALA A 40 -25.87 -8.30 -3.25
CA ALA A 40 -25.01 -9.36 -2.71
C ALA A 40 -24.78 -10.55 -3.65
N LEU A 41 -25.73 -10.84 -4.56
CA LEU A 41 -25.72 -12.07 -5.35
C LEU A 41 -24.54 -12.14 -6.31
N ALA A 42 -24.29 -11.09 -7.11
CA ALA A 42 -23.18 -11.11 -8.05
C ALA A 42 -21.81 -11.28 -7.35
N PRO A 43 -21.48 -10.51 -6.30
CA PRO A 43 -20.35 -10.76 -5.41
C PRO A 43 -20.26 -12.19 -4.86
N ALA A 44 -21.35 -12.72 -4.32
CA ALA A 44 -21.38 -14.06 -3.73
C ALA A 44 -21.15 -15.16 -4.77
N LEU A 45 -21.77 -15.03 -5.95
CA LEU A 45 -21.55 -15.94 -7.07
C LEU A 45 -20.12 -15.86 -7.60
N MET A 46 -19.53 -14.66 -7.67
CA MET A 46 -18.12 -14.50 -8.04
C MET A 46 -17.19 -15.14 -7.01
N LEU A 47 -17.45 -14.97 -5.71
CA LEU A 47 -16.68 -15.60 -4.64
C LEU A 47 -16.77 -17.14 -4.72
N ALA A 48 -17.99 -17.66 -4.90
CA ALA A 48 -18.22 -19.09 -5.08
C ALA A 48 -17.50 -19.62 -6.33
N ALA A 49 -17.60 -18.90 -7.46
CA ALA A 49 -16.90 -19.26 -8.69
C ALA A 49 -15.38 -19.21 -8.54
N TYR A 50 -14.85 -18.24 -7.79
CA TYR A 50 -13.42 -18.10 -7.50
C TYR A 50 -12.92 -19.28 -6.66
N TYR A 51 -13.60 -19.62 -5.57
CA TYR A 51 -13.24 -20.79 -4.76
C TYR A 51 -13.40 -22.09 -5.53
N ALA A 52 -14.45 -22.22 -6.36
CA ALA A 52 -14.63 -23.36 -7.23
C ALA A 52 -13.49 -23.48 -8.27
N TRP A 53 -13.08 -22.38 -8.88
CA TRP A 53 -11.94 -22.34 -9.82
C TRP A 53 -10.62 -22.74 -9.13
N PHE A 54 -10.37 -22.25 -7.91
CA PHE A 54 -9.20 -22.63 -7.14
C PHE A 54 -9.18 -24.12 -6.77
N PHE A 55 -10.30 -24.61 -6.22
CA PHE A 55 -10.41 -25.97 -5.71
C PHE A 55 -10.43 -27.00 -6.85
N TRP A 56 -11.25 -26.78 -7.89
CA TRP A 56 -11.48 -27.77 -8.94
C TRP A 56 -10.53 -27.66 -10.14
N LEU A 57 -10.01 -26.46 -10.46
CA LEU A 57 -9.21 -26.26 -11.67
C LEU A 57 -7.71 -26.05 -11.40
N ASN A 58 -7.33 -25.56 -10.22
CA ASN A 58 -5.92 -25.29 -9.91
C ASN A 58 -5.36 -26.20 -8.81
N ALA A 59 -6.16 -27.13 -8.28
CA ALA A 59 -5.76 -28.09 -7.25
C ALA A 59 -4.97 -27.44 -6.10
N VAL A 60 -5.39 -26.24 -5.67
CA VAL A 60 -4.85 -25.58 -4.48
C VAL A 60 -5.82 -25.87 -3.34
N PRO A 61 -5.70 -27.01 -2.64
CA PRO A 61 -6.63 -27.38 -1.58
C PRO A 61 -6.57 -26.43 -0.38
N ASP A 62 -5.48 -25.66 -0.25
CA ASP A 62 -5.15 -24.92 0.97
C ASP A 62 -5.07 -23.39 0.78
N VAL A 63 -5.99 -22.83 0.00
CA VAL A 63 -6.15 -21.36 -0.12
C VAL A 63 -6.48 -20.72 1.24
N THR A 64 -7.01 -21.50 2.18
CA THR A 64 -7.37 -21.05 3.52
C THR A 64 -6.15 -20.86 4.42
N SER A 65 -5.07 -21.64 4.30
CA SER A 65 -3.87 -21.50 5.15
C SER A 65 -3.28 -20.08 5.21
N VAL A 66 -3.22 -19.38 4.07
CA VAL A 66 -2.72 -17.99 4.03
C VAL A 66 -3.67 -17.03 4.75
N GLN A 67 -4.98 -17.29 4.69
CA GLN A 67 -6.00 -16.50 5.37
C GLN A 67 -6.07 -16.80 6.88
N GLU A 68 -5.92 -18.07 7.25
CA GLU A 68 -5.81 -18.54 8.64
C GLU A 68 -4.65 -17.85 9.33
N GLY A 69 -3.50 -17.70 8.65
CA GLY A 69 -2.36 -16.95 9.18
C GLY A 69 -2.64 -15.48 9.54
N PHE A 70 -3.62 -14.81 8.90
CA PHE A 70 -4.04 -13.47 9.32
C PHE A 70 -4.86 -13.50 10.60
N LEU A 71 -5.82 -14.42 10.69
CA LEU A 71 -6.72 -14.56 11.83
C LEU A 71 -5.96 -15.04 13.07
N ASP A 72 -5.09 -16.02 12.93
CA ASP A 72 -4.25 -16.53 14.01
C ASP A 72 -3.40 -15.42 14.60
N ARG A 73 -2.83 -14.56 13.75
CA ARG A 73 -2.06 -13.42 14.19
C ARG A 73 -2.93 -12.36 14.85
N ALA A 74 -4.12 -12.08 14.32
CA ALA A 74 -5.06 -11.16 14.94
C ALA A 74 -5.51 -11.64 16.33
N VAL A 75 -5.78 -12.94 16.47
CA VAL A 75 -6.14 -13.59 17.74
C VAL A 75 -4.96 -13.53 18.72
N ALA A 76 -3.75 -13.82 18.26
CA ALA A 76 -2.54 -13.78 19.09
C ALA A 76 -2.23 -12.37 19.63
N GLU A 77 -2.39 -11.33 18.79
CA GLU A 77 -2.16 -9.93 19.18
C GLU A 77 -3.32 -9.34 20.00
N GLY A 78 -4.52 -9.90 19.86
CA GLY A 78 -5.72 -9.53 20.61
C GLY A 78 -6.19 -8.08 20.42
N LEU A 79 -6.95 -7.58 21.40
CA LEU A 79 -7.53 -6.22 21.36
C LEU A 79 -6.46 -5.12 21.42
N SER A 80 -5.35 -5.36 22.12
CA SER A 80 -4.25 -4.39 22.24
C SER A 80 -3.58 -4.16 20.88
N GLY A 81 -3.22 -5.23 20.18
CA GLY A 81 -2.65 -5.12 18.83
C GLY A 81 -3.66 -4.54 17.83
N THR A 82 -4.93 -4.93 17.92
CA THR A 82 -6.01 -4.33 17.11
C THR A 82 -6.09 -2.82 17.33
N TRP A 83 -6.08 -2.36 18.58
CA TRP A 83 -6.16 -0.94 18.91
C TRP A 83 -4.91 -0.16 18.50
N LEU A 84 -3.72 -0.76 18.64
CA LEU A 84 -2.49 -0.19 18.10
C LEU A 84 -2.58 0.00 16.60
N LEU A 85 -3.02 -1.03 15.88
CA LEU A 85 -3.13 -1.02 14.44
C LEU A 85 -4.15 0.01 13.95
N VAL A 86 -5.34 0.06 14.56
CA VAL A 86 -6.37 1.06 14.23
C VAL A 86 -5.83 2.48 14.39
N ARG A 87 -5.11 2.77 15.48
CA ARG A 87 -4.52 4.11 15.71
C ARG A 87 -3.48 4.46 14.64
N TYR A 88 -2.62 3.51 14.29
CA TYR A 88 -1.56 3.72 13.29
C TYR A 88 -2.17 3.92 11.91
N LEU A 89 -3.06 3.02 11.48
CA LEU A 89 -3.74 3.10 10.20
C LEU A 89 -4.55 4.38 10.06
N THR A 90 -5.35 4.75 11.07
CA THR A 90 -6.16 5.98 11.00
C THR A 90 -5.30 7.22 10.72
N PHE A 91 -4.14 7.31 11.37
CA PHE A 91 -3.20 8.42 11.15
C PHE A 91 -2.48 8.30 9.80
N PHE A 92 -1.93 7.13 9.47
CA PHE A 92 -1.21 6.91 8.21
C PHE A 92 -2.12 7.15 7.01
N ASP A 93 -3.31 6.55 6.99
CA ASP A 93 -4.28 6.70 5.91
C ASP A 93 -4.66 8.17 5.70
N ALA A 94 -4.86 8.92 6.79
CA ALA A 94 -5.13 10.36 6.69
C ALA A 94 -3.96 11.13 6.07
N MET A 95 -2.72 10.82 6.46
CA MET A 95 -1.51 11.44 5.93
C MET A 95 -1.29 11.10 4.45
N TYR A 96 -1.44 9.83 4.06
CA TYR A 96 -1.31 9.39 2.67
C TYR A 96 -2.43 9.97 1.79
N LEU A 97 -3.69 9.97 2.25
CA LEU A 97 -4.78 10.63 1.53
C LEU A 97 -4.54 12.13 1.39
N GLY A 98 -4.04 12.78 2.45
CA GLY A 98 -3.63 14.18 2.42
C GLY A 98 -2.57 14.46 1.36
N PHE A 99 -1.55 13.60 1.28
CA PHE A 99 -0.49 13.69 0.26
C PHE A 99 -1.03 13.46 -1.16
N PHE A 100 -1.72 12.35 -1.41
CA PHE A 100 -2.20 12.00 -2.75
C PHE A 100 -3.26 12.97 -3.28
N LEU A 101 -4.09 13.55 -2.41
CA LEU A 101 -5.12 14.51 -2.80
C LEU A 101 -4.65 15.96 -2.66
N LEU A 102 -3.37 16.22 -2.34
CA LEU A 102 -2.84 17.57 -2.18
C LEU A 102 -3.08 18.48 -3.41
N PRO A 103 -2.86 18.03 -4.67
CA PRO A 103 -3.17 18.86 -5.84
C PRO A 103 -4.63 19.32 -5.89
N LEU A 104 -5.56 18.44 -5.52
CA LEU A 104 -6.98 18.74 -5.50
C LEU A 104 -7.33 19.72 -4.38
N THR A 105 -6.86 19.47 -3.15
CA THR A 105 -7.17 20.30 -1.99
C THR A 105 -6.56 21.70 -2.10
N VAL A 106 -5.34 21.82 -2.63
CA VAL A 106 -4.70 23.12 -2.90
C VAL A 106 -5.45 23.90 -3.98
N ALA A 107 -5.90 23.25 -5.05
CA ALA A 107 -6.65 23.90 -6.13
C ALA A 107 -8.02 24.47 -5.68
N LEU A 108 -8.54 24.00 -4.55
CA LEU A 108 -9.78 24.48 -3.94
C LEU A 108 -9.58 25.68 -3.01
N LEU A 109 -8.35 25.94 -2.55
CA LEU A 109 -8.03 27.01 -1.58
C LEU A 109 -8.54 28.41 -2.01
N PRO A 110 -8.39 28.86 -3.27
CA PRO A 110 -8.85 30.20 -3.65
C PRO A 110 -10.38 30.32 -3.61
N GLY A 111 -11.10 29.23 -3.92
CA GLY A 111 -12.56 29.20 -3.91
C GLY A 111 -13.15 29.21 -2.50
N THR A 112 -12.40 28.79 -1.47
CA THR A 112 -12.92 28.73 -0.09
C THR A 112 -13.27 30.09 0.48
N ARG A 113 -12.56 31.14 0.05
CA ARG A 113 -12.82 32.52 0.47
C ARG A 113 -14.20 33.02 0.04
N GLN A 114 -14.81 32.38 -0.96
CA GLN A 114 -16.11 32.76 -1.50
C GLN A 114 -17.27 31.99 -0.84
N ALA A 115 -16.98 31.07 0.09
CA ALA A 115 -17.95 30.12 0.65
C ALA A 115 -18.99 30.70 1.64
N GLY A 116 -19.19 32.03 1.69
CA GLY A 116 -20.18 32.68 2.55
C GLY A 116 -19.83 32.71 4.05
N GLU A 117 -20.73 33.28 4.87
CA GLU A 117 -20.51 33.55 6.30
C GLU A 117 -20.51 32.29 7.19
N ARG A 118 -21.06 31.17 6.73
CA ARG A 118 -21.07 29.89 7.46
C ARG A 118 -20.36 28.81 6.65
N PHE A 119 -19.10 28.57 7.01
CA PHE A 119 -18.30 27.54 6.34
C PHE A 119 -18.76 26.11 6.68
N PHE A 120 -19.16 25.85 7.93
CA PHE A 120 -19.68 24.54 8.36
C PHE A 120 -21.20 24.55 8.42
N ALA A 121 -21.81 23.50 7.89
CA ALA A 121 -23.26 23.31 7.92
C ALA A 121 -23.80 22.95 9.31
N SER A 122 -22.98 22.33 10.17
CA SER A 122 -23.38 21.94 11.51
C SER A 122 -22.24 21.98 12.54
N VAL A 123 -22.61 22.00 13.83
CA VAL A 123 -21.66 21.85 14.95
C VAL A 123 -20.91 20.52 14.90
N TRP A 124 -21.54 19.47 14.37
CA TRP A 124 -20.92 18.16 14.20
C TRP A 124 -19.80 18.22 13.16
N GLY A 125 -20.01 18.92 12.05
CA GLY A 125 -18.95 19.16 11.05
C GLY A 125 -17.75 19.88 11.67
N TYR A 126 -17.99 20.95 12.41
CA TYR A 126 -16.91 21.65 13.11
C TYR A 126 -16.20 20.77 14.15
N GLY A 127 -16.94 20.02 14.95
CA GLY A 127 -16.39 19.09 15.94
C GLY A 127 -15.54 17.98 15.31
N THR A 128 -16.00 17.39 14.19
CA THR A 128 -15.23 16.40 13.42
C THR A 128 -13.94 16.99 12.87
N PHE A 129 -13.98 18.22 12.36
CA PHE A 129 -12.77 18.91 11.90
C PHE A 129 -11.76 19.12 13.03
N LEU A 130 -12.19 19.64 14.19
CA LEU A 130 -11.31 19.83 15.34
C LEU A 130 -10.72 18.51 15.85
N ALA A 131 -11.54 17.47 15.98
CA ALA A 131 -11.09 16.15 16.41
C ALA A 131 -10.03 15.57 15.46
N SER A 132 -10.20 15.78 14.16
CA SER A 132 -9.24 15.33 13.14
C SER A 132 -7.94 16.13 13.21
N ILE A 133 -7.98 17.45 13.44
CA ILE A 133 -6.76 18.24 13.65
C ILE A 133 -6.01 17.74 14.88
N LEU A 134 -6.71 17.50 16.00
CA LEU A 134 -6.08 16.98 17.21
C LEU A 134 -5.44 15.60 16.97
N LEU A 135 -6.12 14.71 16.26
CA LEU A 135 -5.58 13.42 15.84
C LEU A 135 -4.31 13.58 14.99
N LEU A 136 -4.34 14.45 13.97
CA LEU A 136 -3.20 14.70 13.09
C LEU A 136 -2.02 15.32 13.85
N MET A 137 -2.26 16.33 14.68
CA MET A 137 -1.21 16.95 15.49
C MET A 137 -0.59 15.94 16.46
N PHE A 138 -1.41 15.18 17.17
CA PHE A 138 -0.91 14.14 18.08
C PHE A 138 -0.09 13.09 17.33
N GLY A 139 -0.57 12.62 16.17
CA GLY A 139 0.15 11.66 15.34
C GLY A 139 1.48 12.20 14.84
N VAL A 140 1.51 13.43 14.28
CA VAL A 140 2.74 14.06 13.81
C VAL A 140 3.74 14.21 14.95
N VAL A 141 3.33 14.69 16.13
CA VAL A 141 4.21 14.83 17.29
C VAL A 141 4.73 13.46 17.75
N HIS A 142 3.84 12.48 17.92
CA HIS A 142 4.20 11.15 18.39
C HIS A 142 5.17 10.42 17.45
N PHE A 143 4.89 10.43 16.14
CA PHE A 143 5.73 9.72 15.17
C PHE A 143 7.05 10.46 14.92
N SER A 144 7.05 11.79 14.88
CA SER A 144 8.29 12.56 14.76
C SER A 144 9.19 12.38 15.98
N SER A 145 8.63 12.25 17.19
CA SER A 145 9.44 12.02 18.40
C SER A 145 10.13 10.66 18.45
N VAL A 146 9.70 9.70 17.62
CA VAL A 146 10.35 8.40 17.43
C VAL A 146 11.11 8.31 16.10
N GLY A 147 11.40 9.45 15.47
CA GLY A 147 12.15 9.53 14.21
C GLY A 147 11.41 8.98 13.00
N ARG A 148 10.07 8.89 13.05
CA ARG A 148 9.24 8.43 11.93
C ARG A 148 8.58 9.61 11.23
N LEU A 149 8.98 9.80 9.97
CA LEU A 149 8.42 10.79 9.06
C LEU A 149 7.72 10.08 7.89
N MET A 150 7.02 10.84 7.03
CA MET A 150 6.57 10.31 5.75
C MET A 150 7.77 9.86 4.90
N PRO A 151 7.65 8.76 4.14
CA PRO A 151 6.52 7.82 4.10
C PRO A 151 6.47 6.92 5.35
N TYR A 152 5.33 6.88 6.05
CA TYR A 152 5.18 6.06 7.26
C TYR A 152 5.17 4.55 6.99
N ILE A 153 4.80 4.17 5.77
CA ILE A 153 4.80 2.79 5.26
C ILE A 153 5.70 2.76 4.01
N PRO A 154 7.02 2.61 4.16
CA PRO A 154 7.97 2.76 3.08
C PRO A 154 8.09 1.49 2.20
N GLN A 155 6.97 0.98 1.70
CA GLN A 155 6.93 -0.29 0.95
C GLN A 155 7.11 -0.07 -0.56
N PHE A 156 6.37 0.88 -1.15
CA PHE A 156 6.45 1.22 -2.57
C PHE A 156 6.89 2.66 -2.80
N LEU A 157 6.91 3.48 -1.76
CA LEU A 157 7.51 4.81 -1.76
C LEU A 157 8.43 4.86 -0.55
N GLY A 158 9.73 4.92 -0.76
CA GLY A 158 10.74 4.95 0.30
C GLY A 158 11.95 5.76 -0.09
N SER A 159 13.01 5.71 0.73
CA SER A 159 14.26 6.39 0.42
C SER A 159 14.97 5.85 -0.81
N GLY A 160 14.73 4.58 -1.16
CA GLY A 160 15.17 3.98 -2.43
C GLY A 160 14.34 4.38 -3.65
N GLY A 161 13.40 5.33 -3.52
CA GLY A 161 12.50 5.76 -4.58
C GLY A 161 11.19 4.96 -4.63
N PHE A 162 10.67 4.78 -5.85
CA PHE A 162 9.44 4.03 -6.11
C PHE A 162 9.73 2.54 -6.32
N GLY A 163 8.81 1.69 -5.87
CA GLY A 163 8.89 0.24 -6.01
C GLY A 163 9.30 -0.46 -4.71
N LEU A 164 9.28 -1.79 -4.76
CA LEU A 164 9.57 -2.64 -3.60
C LEU A 164 11.07 -2.82 -3.39
N SER A 165 11.49 -2.94 -2.13
CA SER A 165 12.87 -3.27 -1.75
C SER A 165 13.05 -4.79 -1.69
N ASP A 166 13.07 -5.41 -2.86
CA ASP A 166 12.89 -6.86 -3.04
C ASP A 166 14.15 -7.59 -3.48
N VAL A 167 15.31 -6.97 -3.33
CA VAL A 167 16.64 -7.51 -3.65
C VAL A 167 17.53 -7.31 -2.43
N PRO A 168 18.50 -8.19 -2.17
CA PRO A 168 19.53 -7.97 -1.15
C PRO A 168 20.13 -6.55 -1.24
N GLY A 169 20.28 -5.86 -0.10
CA GLY A 169 20.76 -4.48 -0.07
C GLY A 169 19.72 -3.40 -0.38
N GLY A 170 18.58 -3.75 -1.00
CA GLY A 170 17.56 -2.80 -1.45
C GLY A 170 18.02 -1.97 -2.66
N ARG A 171 17.35 -0.86 -2.96
CA ARG A 171 17.84 0.12 -3.96
C ARG A 171 18.65 1.21 -3.27
N SER A 172 19.62 1.80 -3.97
CA SER A 172 20.31 3.01 -3.53
C SER A 172 19.33 4.11 -3.14
N ARG A 173 19.69 4.91 -2.14
CA ARG A 173 18.80 5.93 -1.59
C ARG A 173 18.79 7.17 -2.49
N VAL A 174 17.76 7.29 -3.32
CA VAL A 174 17.46 8.48 -4.11
C VAL A 174 17.28 9.74 -3.25
N VAL A 175 16.73 9.59 -2.04
CA VAL A 175 16.49 10.71 -1.12
C VAL A 175 17.12 10.44 0.23
N GLU A 176 18.23 11.12 0.51
CA GLU A 176 18.98 11.00 1.76
C GLU A 176 18.72 12.13 2.76
N TRP A 177 18.08 13.22 2.32
CA TRP A 177 17.91 14.43 3.13
C TRP A 177 16.65 14.39 3.99
N ASP A 178 16.83 14.49 5.31
CA ASP A 178 15.75 14.52 6.30
C ASP A 178 14.78 15.70 6.06
N GLU A 179 15.26 16.79 5.45
CA GLU A 179 14.47 17.95 5.08
C GLU A 179 13.39 17.60 4.06
N VAL A 180 13.66 16.68 3.12
CA VAL A 180 12.67 16.25 2.12
C VAL A 180 11.55 15.47 2.81
N TRP A 181 11.88 14.56 3.72
CA TRP A 181 10.88 13.80 4.49
C TRP A 181 10.08 14.68 5.44
N THR A 182 10.73 15.69 6.03
CA THR A 182 10.08 16.70 6.84
C THR A 182 9.10 17.53 6.01
N GLY A 183 9.53 18.01 4.85
CA GLY A 183 8.69 18.76 3.91
C GLY A 183 7.51 17.93 3.42
N LEU A 184 7.74 16.66 3.09
CA LEU A 184 6.70 15.72 2.69
C LEU A 184 5.68 15.47 3.81
N THR A 185 6.16 15.33 5.04
CA THR A 185 5.31 15.17 6.24
C THR A 185 4.43 16.41 6.44
N ILE A 186 5.01 17.62 6.33
CA ILE A 186 4.25 18.87 6.45
C ILE A 186 3.22 18.97 5.32
N ALA A 187 3.61 18.71 4.08
CA ALA A 187 2.72 18.76 2.92
C ALA A 187 1.55 17.78 3.05
N ALA A 188 1.83 16.54 3.49
CA ALA A 188 0.84 15.52 3.77
C ALA A 188 -0.13 15.93 4.89
N ALA A 189 0.39 16.47 6.00
CA ALA A 189 -0.43 16.95 7.12
C ALA A 189 -1.34 18.12 6.71
N LEU A 190 -0.80 19.10 5.97
CA LEU A 190 -1.59 20.22 5.43
C LEU A 190 -2.67 19.72 4.47
N GLY A 191 -2.32 18.80 3.57
CA GLY A 191 -3.27 18.15 2.67
C GLY A 191 -4.38 17.42 3.42
N ALA A 192 -4.05 16.71 4.51
CA ALA A 192 -5.00 16.01 5.35
C ALA A 192 -5.93 16.98 6.10
N VAL A 193 -5.40 18.07 6.65
CA VAL A 193 -6.20 19.13 7.29
C VAL A 193 -7.18 19.75 6.31
N LEU A 194 -6.74 20.10 5.10
CA LEU A 194 -7.62 20.64 4.05
C LEU A 194 -8.66 19.63 3.61
N LEU A 195 -8.25 18.37 3.43
CA LEU A 195 -9.15 17.28 3.09
C LEU A 195 -10.29 17.14 4.11
N THR A 196 -9.94 17.07 5.40
CA THR A 196 -10.93 17.02 6.47
C THR A 196 -11.78 18.28 6.51
N LEU A 197 -11.18 19.47 6.37
CA LEU A 197 -11.92 20.74 6.34
C LEU A 197 -13.04 20.69 5.28
N TYR A 198 -12.71 20.24 4.07
CA TYR A 198 -13.67 20.12 2.98
C TYR A 198 -14.75 19.08 3.24
N LEU A 199 -14.40 17.89 3.70
CA LEU A 199 -15.39 16.84 3.97
C LEU A 199 -16.31 17.22 5.14
N ALA A 200 -15.73 17.77 6.20
CA ALA A 200 -16.44 18.11 7.43
C ALA A 200 -17.42 19.28 7.25
N ARG A 201 -17.16 20.19 6.29
CA ARG A 201 -18.03 21.35 6.01
C ARG A 201 -19.47 20.97 5.69
N ARG A 202 -19.68 19.81 5.03
CA ARG A 202 -20.99 19.29 4.58
C ARG A 202 -21.62 18.28 5.53
N LEU A 203 -20.96 17.97 6.66
CA LEU A 203 -21.56 17.11 7.66
C LEU A 203 -22.73 17.83 8.30
N GLY A 204 -23.91 17.20 8.23
CA GLY A 204 -25.15 17.76 8.75
C GLY A 204 -25.95 18.63 7.78
N ASP A 205 -25.54 18.74 6.51
CA ASP A 205 -26.34 19.34 5.43
C ASP A 205 -27.75 18.75 5.34
N ASP A 206 -28.69 19.46 4.71
CA ASP A 206 -30.03 18.94 4.47
C ASP A 206 -30.03 17.63 3.68
N ILE A 207 -31.06 16.81 3.92
CA ILE A 207 -31.24 15.52 3.24
C ILE A 207 -31.49 15.81 1.75
N SER A 208 -30.63 15.25 0.90
CA SER A 208 -30.70 15.37 -0.56
C SER A 208 -30.26 14.06 -1.23
N PRO A 209 -30.68 13.78 -2.47
CA PRO A 209 -30.21 12.61 -3.21
C PRO A 209 -28.68 12.55 -3.33
N GLU A 210 -28.02 13.70 -3.51
CA GLU A 210 -26.56 13.75 -3.60
C GLU A 210 -25.92 13.44 -2.24
N ARG A 211 -26.49 13.92 -1.14
CA ARG A 211 -26.05 13.55 0.22
C ARG A 211 -26.22 12.05 0.48
N ALA A 212 -27.28 11.44 -0.03
CA ALA A 212 -27.46 9.99 0.06
C ALA A 212 -26.36 9.25 -0.71
N GLY A 213 -26.09 9.67 -1.96
CA GLY A 213 -24.98 9.12 -2.76
C GLY A 213 -23.62 9.25 -2.06
N ALA A 214 -23.31 10.43 -1.52
CA ALA A 214 -22.09 10.64 -0.74
C ALA A 214 -22.05 9.79 0.53
N GLY A 215 -23.18 9.63 1.24
CA GLY A 215 -23.27 8.75 2.40
C GLY A 215 -22.98 7.28 2.07
N LEU A 216 -23.42 6.81 0.89
CA LEU A 216 -23.10 5.47 0.41
C LEU A 216 -21.61 5.32 0.13
N VAL A 217 -21.01 6.27 -0.60
CA VAL A 217 -19.56 6.27 -0.89
C VAL A 217 -18.75 6.34 0.42
N GLY A 218 -19.19 7.14 1.39
CA GLY A 218 -18.58 7.24 2.71
C GLY A 218 -18.66 5.91 3.48
N MET A 219 -19.79 5.22 3.41
CA MET A 219 -19.92 3.87 4.00
C MET A 219 -18.96 2.88 3.33
N VAL A 220 -18.85 2.90 1.99
CA VAL A 220 -17.88 2.06 1.26
C VAL A 220 -16.45 2.37 1.73
N ALA A 221 -16.08 3.65 1.86
CA ALA A 221 -14.75 4.07 2.30
C ALA A 221 -14.43 3.57 3.73
N ILE A 222 -15.37 3.67 4.67
CA ILE A 222 -15.23 3.14 6.03
C ILE A 222 -14.98 1.63 6.01
N TRP A 223 -15.73 0.89 5.19
CA TRP A 223 -15.55 -0.56 5.08
C TRP A 223 -14.26 -0.95 4.37
N GLN A 224 -13.78 -0.14 3.42
CA GLN A 224 -12.44 -0.34 2.85
C GLN A 224 -11.35 -0.14 3.90
N LEU A 225 -11.45 0.89 4.76
CA LEU A 225 -10.55 1.09 5.92
C LEU A 225 -10.57 -0.11 6.87
N ILE A 226 -11.76 -0.60 7.24
CA ILE A 226 -11.91 -1.79 8.10
C ILE A 226 -11.25 -3.02 7.44
N GLY A 227 -11.43 -3.19 6.13
CA GLY A 227 -10.82 -4.28 5.38
C GLY A 227 -9.29 -4.24 5.29
N MET A 228 -8.65 -3.13 5.64
CA MET A 228 -7.20 -3.05 5.74
C MET A 228 -6.66 -3.71 7.00
N ILE A 229 -7.48 -3.82 8.05
CA ILE A 229 -7.04 -4.31 9.36
C ILE A 229 -6.54 -5.76 9.28
N PRO A 230 -7.30 -6.75 8.76
CA PRO A 230 -6.85 -8.15 8.74
C PRO A 230 -5.50 -8.37 8.05
N PRO A 231 -5.26 -7.90 6.80
CA PRO A 231 -3.97 -8.13 6.16
C PRO A 231 -2.82 -7.33 6.80
N SER A 232 -3.13 -6.27 7.54
CA SER A 232 -2.13 -5.43 8.21
C SER A 232 -1.53 -6.09 9.46
N PHE A 233 -2.20 -7.09 10.07
CA PHE A 233 -1.65 -7.81 11.22
C PHE A 233 -0.30 -8.48 10.95
N GLN A 234 -0.04 -8.92 9.71
CA GLN A 234 1.26 -9.46 9.31
C GLN A 234 2.40 -8.42 9.41
N TYR A 235 2.05 -7.14 9.38
CA TYR A 235 2.97 -6.02 9.34
C TYR A 235 2.93 -5.17 10.61
N ILE A 236 2.21 -5.60 11.66
CA ILE A 236 2.07 -4.82 12.91
C ILE A 236 3.43 -4.41 13.50
N ASN A 237 4.43 -5.30 13.39
CA ASN A 237 5.81 -5.08 13.85
C ASN A 237 6.75 -4.53 12.76
N ARG A 238 6.26 -4.27 11.55
CA ARG A 238 7.04 -3.88 10.34
C ARG A 238 6.49 -2.63 9.64
N GLY A 239 6.05 -1.64 10.43
CA GLY A 239 5.49 -0.39 9.88
C GLY A 239 3.96 -0.35 9.84
N GLY A 240 3.28 -1.37 10.39
CA GLY A 240 1.85 -1.38 10.62
C GLY A 240 1.01 -1.86 9.45
N SER A 241 1.40 -1.61 8.19
CA SER A 241 0.59 -1.99 7.02
C SER A 241 1.39 -1.96 5.70
N LEU A 242 0.67 -2.00 4.58
CA LEU A 242 1.15 -1.83 3.23
C LEU A 242 0.44 -0.64 2.59
N ASP A 243 1.18 0.34 2.10
CA ASP A 243 0.69 1.55 1.42
C ASP A 243 -0.29 1.25 0.27
N ARG A 244 -0.09 0.16 -0.46
CA ARG A 244 -1.00 -0.32 -1.51
C ARG A 244 -2.41 -0.64 -1.03
N TYR A 245 -2.64 -0.84 0.27
CA TYR A 245 -3.99 -1.00 0.80
C TYR A 245 -4.76 0.32 0.80
N ILE A 246 -4.10 1.47 0.72
CA ILE A 246 -4.73 2.80 0.72
C ILE A 246 -5.33 3.14 -0.65
N LEU A 247 -4.83 2.52 -1.73
CA LEU A 247 -5.23 2.84 -3.11
C LEU A 247 -6.76 2.84 -3.36
N PRO A 248 -7.55 1.89 -2.84
CA PRO A 248 -9.01 1.90 -3.01
C PRO A 248 -9.70 3.12 -2.37
N LEU A 249 -9.09 3.74 -1.35
CA LEU A 249 -9.66 4.93 -0.69
C LEU A 249 -9.52 6.19 -1.52
N ILE A 250 -8.51 6.28 -2.38
CA ILE A 250 -8.24 7.48 -3.19
C ILE A 250 -9.46 7.86 -4.04
N PRO A 251 -10.01 7.00 -4.93
CA PRO A 251 -11.16 7.37 -5.76
C PRO A 251 -12.42 7.67 -4.92
N LEU A 252 -12.64 6.95 -3.82
CA LEU A 252 -13.77 7.19 -2.91
C LEU A 252 -13.67 8.56 -2.25
N THR A 253 -12.48 8.92 -1.79
CA THR A 253 -12.19 10.21 -1.15
C THR A 253 -12.30 11.35 -2.15
N ILE A 254 -11.81 11.17 -3.39
CA ILE A 254 -12.00 12.16 -4.47
C ILE A 254 -13.49 12.43 -4.69
N ALA A 255 -14.31 11.38 -4.81
CA ALA A 255 -15.76 11.54 -5.00
C ALA A 255 -16.42 12.28 -3.82
N LEU A 256 -16.03 11.96 -2.59
CA LEU A 256 -16.53 12.64 -1.39
C LEU A 256 -16.11 14.11 -1.33
N VAL A 257 -14.86 14.43 -1.68
CA VAL A 257 -14.37 15.81 -1.72
C VAL A 257 -15.11 16.61 -2.78
N LEU A 258 -15.22 16.08 -4.00
CA LEU A 258 -15.91 16.76 -5.10
C LEU A 258 -17.38 17.02 -4.76
N TRP A 259 -18.06 16.07 -4.12
CA TRP A 259 -19.39 16.30 -3.56
C TRP A 259 -19.37 17.42 -2.51
N ALA A 260 -18.41 17.38 -1.59
CA ALA A 260 -18.37 18.29 -0.47
C ALA A 260 -18.10 19.76 -0.88
N VAL A 261 -17.37 19.93 -1.98
CA VAL A 261 -16.92 21.22 -2.51
C VAL A 261 -17.61 21.62 -3.81
N ARG A 262 -18.77 21.03 -4.12
CA ARG A 262 -19.54 21.32 -5.35
C ARG A 262 -19.92 22.80 -5.53
N ASP A 263 -19.93 23.56 -4.45
CA ASP A 263 -20.18 25.01 -4.39
C ASP A 263 -18.89 25.85 -4.34
N VAL A 264 -17.72 25.23 -4.37
CA VAL A 264 -16.42 25.88 -4.30
C VAL A 264 -15.81 25.89 -5.69
N ARG A 265 -15.33 27.05 -6.14
CA ARG A 265 -14.65 27.16 -7.43
C ARG A 265 -13.29 26.46 -7.38
N LEU A 266 -13.14 25.44 -8.23
CA LEU A 266 -11.86 24.76 -8.45
C LEU A 266 -10.97 25.57 -9.40
N VAL A 267 -9.74 25.87 -8.99
CA VAL A 267 -8.72 26.45 -9.88
C VAL A 267 -8.07 25.32 -10.68
N GLN A 268 -8.72 24.95 -11.79
CA GLN A 268 -8.30 23.82 -12.63
C GLN A 268 -6.82 23.86 -13.05
N PRO A 269 -6.21 25.02 -13.43
CA PRO A 269 -4.80 25.04 -13.78
C PRO A 269 -3.88 24.58 -12.65
N ALA A 270 -4.20 24.93 -11.40
CA ALA A 270 -3.41 24.49 -10.24
C ALA A 270 -3.55 22.98 -9.99
N ALA A 271 -4.78 22.44 -10.15
CA ALA A 271 -5.02 21.01 -10.05
C ALA A 271 -4.23 20.24 -11.12
N TRP A 272 -4.30 20.69 -12.37
CA TRP A 272 -3.57 20.07 -13.49
C TRP A 272 -2.06 20.18 -13.35
N ALA A 273 -1.53 21.31 -12.84
CA ALA A 273 -0.11 21.44 -12.56
C ALA A 273 0.36 20.42 -11.51
N GLY A 274 -0.39 20.25 -10.43
CA GLY A 274 -0.07 19.25 -9.41
C GLY A 274 -0.21 17.81 -9.91
N ILE A 275 -1.23 17.51 -10.72
CA ILE A 275 -1.38 16.20 -11.38
C ILE A 275 -0.21 15.94 -12.33
N ALA A 276 0.19 16.92 -13.15
CA ALA A 276 1.30 16.80 -14.08
C ALA A 276 2.63 16.56 -13.34
N PHE A 277 2.85 17.27 -12.23
CA PHE A 277 4.02 17.07 -11.38
C PHE A 277 4.07 15.65 -10.79
N LEU A 278 2.98 15.19 -10.16
CA LEU A 278 2.90 13.82 -9.62
C LEU A 278 3.02 12.77 -10.73
N GLY A 279 2.45 13.03 -11.90
CA GLY A 279 2.56 12.17 -13.07
C GLY A 279 4.01 12.05 -13.55
N ALA A 280 4.73 13.17 -13.68
CA ALA A 280 6.14 13.17 -14.06
C ALA A 280 7.00 12.39 -13.05
N LEU A 281 6.80 12.64 -11.75
CA LEU A 281 7.49 11.93 -10.68
C LEU A 281 7.19 10.42 -10.70
N SER A 282 5.93 10.04 -10.91
CA SER A 282 5.51 8.65 -11.01
C SER A 282 6.13 7.95 -12.23
N VAL A 283 6.20 8.62 -13.38
CA VAL A 283 6.82 8.09 -14.59
C VAL A 283 8.33 7.90 -14.40
N ALA A 284 9.03 8.91 -13.90
CA ALA A 284 10.47 8.83 -13.64
C ALA A 284 10.80 7.72 -12.63
N GLY A 285 10.08 7.68 -11.51
CA GLY A 285 10.26 6.65 -10.49
C GLY A 285 9.99 5.23 -10.98
N THR A 286 8.94 5.05 -11.78
CA THR A 286 8.61 3.76 -12.39
C THR A 286 9.67 3.34 -13.38
N ARG A 287 10.12 4.25 -14.25
CA ARG A 287 11.18 3.98 -15.24
C ARG A 287 12.44 3.51 -14.54
N ASP A 288 12.90 4.22 -13.52
CA ASP A 288 14.13 3.84 -12.81
C ASP A 288 13.99 2.52 -12.07
N HIS A 289 12.81 2.23 -11.51
CA HIS A 289 12.56 0.92 -10.91
C HIS A 289 12.61 -0.21 -11.93
N LEU A 290 12.08 0.01 -13.14
CA LEU A 290 12.13 -0.98 -14.21
C LEU A 290 13.56 -1.21 -14.70
N VAL A 291 14.35 -0.15 -14.92
CA VAL A 291 15.77 -0.29 -15.33
C VAL A 291 16.60 -0.97 -14.24
N TYR A 292 16.31 -0.66 -12.97
CA TYR A 292 16.91 -1.37 -11.84
C TYR A 292 16.60 -2.87 -11.87
N LEU A 293 15.34 -3.25 -12.06
CA LEU A 293 14.95 -4.66 -12.14
C LEU A 293 15.59 -5.35 -13.35
N ASP A 294 15.65 -4.68 -14.50
CA ASP A 294 16.32 -5.19 -15.70
C ASP A 294 17.80 -5.52 -15.40
N ALA A 295 18.54 -4.60 -14.77
CA ALA A 295 19.93 -4.82 -14.39
C ALA A 295 20.11 -5.98 -13.37
N VAL A 296 19.16 -6.18 -12.46
CA VAL A 296 19.16 -7.33 -11.54
C VAL A 296 18.98 -8.64 -12.30
N TRP A 297 18.02 -8.67 -13.22
CA TRP A 297 17.72 -9.86 -14.03
C TRP A 297 18.89 -10.18 -14.98
N GLU A 298 19.44 -9.21 -15.68
CA GLU A 298 20.62 -9.43 -16.53
C GLU A 298 21.81 -9.98 -15.74
N MET A 299 22.11 -9.41 -14.57
CA MET A 299 23.20 -9.90 -13.71
C MET A 299 22.98 -11.36 -13.27
N ALA A 300 21.74 -11.72 -12.96
CA ALA A 300 21.37 -13.07 -12.56
C ALA A 300 21.42 -14.05 -13.76
N GLU A 301 20.99 -13.62 -14.94
CA GLU A 301 21.10 -14.39 -16.19
C GLU A 301 22.56 -14.66 -16.55
N ASP A 302 23.42 -13.65 -16.44
CA ASP A 302 24.86 -13.78 -16.70
C ASP A 302 25.52 -14.73 -15.70
N ALA A 303 25.16 -14.64 -14.41
CA ALA A 303 25.64 -15.58 -13.39
C ALA A 303 25.20 -17.02 -13.69
N ASN A 304 23.94 -17.22 -14.08
CA ASN A 304 23.43 -18.52 -14.50
C ASN A 304 24.15 -19.04 -15.77
N ALA A 305 24.40 -18.18 -16.75
CA ALA A 305 25.14 -18.51 -17.97
C ALA A 305 26.60 -18.88 -17.66
N ALA A 306 27.17 -18.29 -16.61
CA ALA A 306 28.47 -18.66 -16.05
C ALA A 306 28.42 -19.94 -15.20
N GLY A 307 27.26 -20.57 -15.02
CA GLY A 307 27.12 -21.87 -14.35
C GLY A 307 26.76 -21.79 -12.86
N VAL A 308 26.36 -20.63 -12.34
CA VAL A 308 25.76 -20.53 -11.00
C VAL A 308 24.35 -21.14 -11.05
N PRO A 309 24.00 -22.12 -10.21
CA PRO A 309 22.63 -22.64 -10.14
C PRO A 309 21.68 -21.68 -9.40
N ASN A 310 20.39 -21.67 -9.75
CA ASN A 310 19.39 -20.83 -9.08
C ASN A 310 19.25 -21.16 -7.59
N GLU A 311 19.43 -22.41 -7.17
CA GLU A 311 19.38 -22.82 -5.76
C GLU A 311 20.60 -22.33 -4.96
N LYS A 312 21.59 -21.77 -5.63
CA LYS A 312 22.77 -21.14 -5.01
C LYS A 312 22.71 -19.63 -5.07
N MET A 313 21.78 -19.04 -5.81
CA MET A 313 21.68 -17.62 -6.05
C MET A 313 20.44 -17.03 -5.36
N ASP A 314 20.60 -15.87 -4.72
CA ASP A 314 19.50 -15.01 -4.29
C ASP A 314 19.63 -13.70 -5.05
N ALA A 315 18.76 -13.52 -6.04
CA ALA A 315 18.69 -12.31 -6.86
C ALA A 315 17.42 -11.50 -6.56
N GLY A 316 16.80 -11.76 -5.40
CA GLY A 316 15.61 -11.07 -4.94
C GLY A 316 14.30 -11.82 -5.17
N SER A 317 13.23 -11.30 -4.57
CA SER A 317 11.94 -11.97 -4.43
C SER A 317 11.31 -12.39 -5.76
N ALA A 318 11.47 -11.55 -6.81
CA ALA A 318 10.90 -11.79 -8.12
C ALA A 318 11.63 -12.90 -8.87
N TRP A 319 12.97 -12.85 -8.88
CA TRP A 319 13.80 -13.88 -9.51
C TRP A 319 13.65 -15.22 -8.80
N ASP A 320 13.89 -15.22 -7.48
CA ASP A 320 13.87 -16.45 -6.69
C ASP A 320 12.47 -17.07 -6.67
N GLY A 321 11.42 -16.23 -6.60
CA GLY A 321 10.04 -16.69 -6.71
C GLY A 321 9.71 -17.28 -8.09
N TYR A 322 10.25 -16.71 -9.17
CA TYR A 322 10.04 -17.22 -10.53
C TYR A 322 10.69 -18.59 -10.74
N TYR A 323 11.93 -18.76 -10.30
CA TYR A 323 12.70 -19.98 -10.57
C TYR A 323 12.56 -21.08 -9.51
N LEU A 324 12.30 -20.74 -8.24
CA LEU A 324 12.38 -21.70 -7.13
C LEU A 324 11.02 -22.04 -6.51
N TYR A 325 9.97 -21.23 -6.72
CA TYR A 325 8.70 -21.43 -5.99
C TYR A 325 8.00 -22.74 -6.34
N THR A 326 7.85 -23.04 -7.62
CA THR A 326 7.16 -24.26 -8.07
C THR A 326 7.93 -25.51 -7.66
N ASP A 327 9.24 -25.53 -7.87
CA ASP A 327 10.09 -26.65 -7.48
C ASP A 327 10.07 -26.86 -5.96
N MET A 328 10.13 -25.79 -5.17
CA MET A 328 9.99 -25.87 -3.70
C MET A 328 8.68 -26.57 -3.28
N LEU A 329 7.57 -26.26 -3.95
CA LEU A 329 6.27 -26.89 -3.68
C LEU A 329 6.26 -28.36 -4.10
N GLU A 330 6.72 -28.68 -5.31
CA GLU A 330 6.74 -30.03 -5.86
C GLU A 330 7.69 -30.97 -5.08
N SER A 331 8.84 -30.43 -4.66
CA SER A 331 9.85 -31.13 -3.85
C SER A 331 9.51 -31.18 -2.35
N GLY A 332 8.38 -30.58 -1.92
CA GLY A 332 7.92 -30.61 -0.54
C GLY A 332 8.86 -29.90 0.45
N ILE A 333 9.57 -28.87 -0.01
CA ILE A 333 10.56 -28.15 0.80
C ILE A 333 9.84 -27.19 1.75
N THR A 334 9.81 -27.55 3.03
CA THR A 334 9.05 -26.80 4.05
C THR A 334 9.90 -25.80 4.84
N LYS A 335 11.22 -25.97 4.86
CA LYS A 335 12.16 -25.13 5.63
C LYS A 335 13.19 -24.47 4.72
N SER A 336 13.50 -23.21 5.01
CA SER A 336 14.57 -22.48 4.32
C SER A 336 15.95 -23.03 4.70
N VAL A 337 16.83 -23.19 3.71
CA VAL A 337 18.24 -23.54 3.91
C VAL A 337 19.15 -22.32 4.03
N SER A 338 18.64 -21.13 3.68
CA SER A 338 19.40 -19.89 3.79
C SER A 338 19.69 -19.56 5.27
N PRO A 339 20.82 -18.88 5.59
CA PRO A 339 21.17 -18.66 6.98
C PRO A 339 20.18 -17.71 7.69
N PRO A 340 20.08 -17.74 9.03
CA PRO A 340 19.24 -16.82 9.78
C PRO A 340 19.53 -15.35 9.45
N GLY A 341 18.48 -14.53 9.38
CA GLY A 341 18.59 -13.12 9.02
C GLY A 341 18.65 -12.85 7.51
N SER A 342 18.46 -13.88 6.68
CA SER A 342 18.26 -13.71 5.24
C SER A 342 16.93 -12.98 4.96
N PRO A 343 16.68 -12.50 3.73
CA PRO A 343 15.50 -11.73 3.42
C PRO A 343 14.20 -12.52 3.61
N TRP A 344 13.07 -11.82 3.68
CA TRP A 344 11.81 -12.49 3.98
C TRP A 344 11.42 -13.52 2.90
N TRP A 345 11.65 -13.22 1.61
CA TRP A 345 11.22 -14.07 0.49
C TRP A 345 11.86 -15.45 0.50
N VAL A 346 13.11 -15.61 0.97
CA VAL A 346 13.74 -16.93 1.07
C VAL A 346 13.07 -17.86 2.09
N TYR A 347 12.28 -17.30 3.01
CA TYR A 347 11.47 -18.10 3.94
C TYR A 347 10.09 -18.47 3.40
N PHE A 348 9.58 -17.74 2.41
CA PHE A 348 8.22 -17.95 1.89
C PHE A 348 8.19 -18.62 0.52
N TYR A 349 9.07 -18.20 -0.40
CA TYR A 349 8.97 -18.54 -1.81
C TYR A 349 10.19 -19.27 -2.35
N ALA A 350 11.36 -19.09 -1.72
CA ALA A 350 12.63 -19.56 -2.24
C ALA A 350 13.42 -20.36 -1.19
N LYS A 351 12.75 -21.27 -0.49
CA LYS A 351 13.33 -21.98 0.67
C LYS A 351 14.57 -22.81 0.33
N GLN A 352 14.73 -23.21 -0.92
CA GLN A 352 15.86 -24.01 -1.37
C GLN A 352 17.11 -23.19 -1.72
N THR A 353 17.04 -21.86 -1.83
CA THR A 353 18.25 -21.06 -2.05
C THR A 353 19.11 -21.05 -0.80
N ASP A 354 20.40 -21.35 -0.92
CA ASP A 354 21.36 -21.17 0.19
C ASP A 354 22.05 -19.81 0.16
N SER A 355 21.70 -18.97 -0.83
CA SER A 355 22.24 -17.63 -1.01
C SER A 355 23.78 -17.61 -1.11
N THR A 356 24.42 -18.67 -1.62
CA THR A 356 25.88 -18.69 -1.85
C THR A 356 26.36 -17.52 -2.71
N TYR A 357 25.54 -17.13 -3.68
CA TYR A 357 25.70 -15.97 -4.54
C TYR A 357 24.55 -15.01 -4.32
N LEU A 358 24.83 -13.71 -4.35
CA LEU A 358 23.80 -12.68 -4.25
C LEU A 358 23.95 -11.67 -5.38
N VAL A 359 22.83 -11.31 -5.98
CA VAL A 359 22.73 -10.05 -6.74
C VAL A 359 22.28 -8.97 -5.75
N THR A 360 23.09 -7.92 -5.58
CA THR A 360 22.87 -6.89 -4.56
C THR A 360 23.29 -5.52 -5.07
N THR A 361 22.65 -4.46 -4.60
CA THR A 361 23.13 -3.08 -4.84
C THR A 361 24.21 -2.65 -3.84
N ASN A 362 24.31 -3.35 -2.73
CA ASN A 362 25.25 -3.07 -1.66
C ASN A 362 26.09 -4.32 -1.37
N PRO A 363 27.36 -4.37 -1.83
CA PRO A 363 28.21 -5.55 -1.63
C PRO A 363 28.59 -5.75 -0.17
N ALA A 364 28.46 -4.73 0.67
CA ALA A 364 28.70 -4.80 2.12
C ALA A 364 27.42 -5.09 2.92
N TRP A 365 26.28 -5.34 2.27
CA TRP A 365 25.01 -5.60 2.94
C TRP A 365 25.10 -6.79 3.92
N ARG A 366 25.89 -7.80 3.59
CA ARG A 366 26.12 -8.98 4.42
C ARG A 366 27.61 -9.31 4.48
N GLY A 367 28.14 -9.44 5.70
CA GLY A 367 29.53 -9.85 5.91
C GLY A 367 29.80 -11.26 5.37
N GLY A 368 31.04 -11.52 4.96
CA GLY A 368 31.46 -12.81 4.41
C GLY A 368 31.25 -12.97 2.90
N TYR A 369 30.81 -11.91 2.20
CA TYR A 369 30.70 -11.90 0.74
C TYR A 369 31.81 -11.03 0.12
N VAL A 370 32.24 -11.41 -1.07
CA VAL A 370 33.20 -10.67 -1.89
C VAL A 370 32.60 -10.36 -3.26
N PRO A 371 32.80 -9.15 -3.81
CA PRO A 371 32.38 -8.83 -5.17
C PRO A 371 33.07 -9.71 -6.21
N VAL A 372 32.28 -10.18 -7.17
CA VAL A 372 32.75 -10.89 -8.36
C VAL A 372 32.59 -9.99 -9.58
N GLU A 373 31.40 -9.43 -9.76
CA GLU A 373 31.06 -8.55 -10.87
C GLU A 373 30.40 -7.28 -10.34
N ARG A 374 30.59 -6.18 -11.08
CA ARG A 374 29.93 -4.89 -10.85
C ARG A 374 29.45 -4.35 -12.19
N ARG A 375 28.19 -3.96 -12.26
CA ARG A 375 27.58 -3.33 -13.44
C ARG A 375 26.91 -2.02 -13.04
N GLU A 376 27.18 -0.99 -13.80
CA GLU A 376 26.50 0.31 -13.67
C GLU A 376 25.17 0.26 -14.42
N TYR A 377 24.14 0.93 -13.91
CA TYR A 377 22.86 1.08 -14.60
C TYR A 377 22.34 2.51 -14.47
N ASP A 378 21.52 2.94 -15.42
CA ASP A 378 21.10 4.34 -15.56
C ASP A 378 19.83 4.66 -14.75
N GLN A 379 19.83 5.78 -14.03
CA GLN A 379 18.67 6.31 -13.29
C GLN A 379 18.48 7.80 -13.56
N TRP A 380 17.22 8.24 -13.68
CA TRP A 380 16.87 9.66 -13.87
C TRP A 380 16.81 10.46 -12.58
N LEU A 381 16.50 9.80 -11.47
CA LEU A 381 16.32 10.46 -10.17
C LEU A 381 17.60 10.53 -9.33
N GLU A 382 18.69 9.92 -9.79
CA GLU A 382 19.97 9.90 -9.09
C GLU A 382 21.07 10.38 -10.04
N ASP A 383 21.82 11.41 -9.63
CA ASP A 383 22.88 12.01 -10.45
C ASP A 383 24.18 11.19 -10.38
N ASP A 384 24.36 10.41 -9.31
CA ASP A 384 25.55 9.59 -9.09
C ASP A 384 25.43 8.22 -9.77
N PRO A 385 26.55 7.64 -10.25
CA PRO A 385 26.55 6.29 -10.78
C PRO A 385 26.04 5.27 -9.75
N VAL A 386 25.02 4.51 -10.13
CA VAL A 386 24.47 3.41 -9.32
C VAL A 386 24.89 2.06 -9.89
N TYR A 387 25.08 1.09 -9.01
CA TYR A 387 25.67 -0.20 -9.37
C TYR A 387 24.84 -1.36 -8.83
N ILE A 388 24.80 -2.43 -9.62
CA ILE A 388 24.42 -3.77 -9.17
C ILE A 388 25.69 -4.63 -9.13
N TYR A 389 25.76 -5.49 -8.13
CA TYR A 389 26.90 -6.35 -7.86
C TYR A 389 26.45 -7.80 -7.84
N LEU A 390 27.24 -8.66 -8.45
CA LEU A 390 27.24 -10.07 -8.10
C LEU A 390 28.30 -10.28 -7.02
N VAL A 391 27.90 -10.80 -5.88
CA VAL A 391 28.80 -11.16 -4.80
C VAL A 391 28.70 -12.66 -4.50
N ARG A 392 29.79 -13.25 -4.02
CA ARG A 392 29.83 -14.65 -3.58
C ARG A 392 30.29 -14.75 -2.15
N GLN A 393 29.90 -15.79 -1.43
CA GLN A 393 30.52 -16.12 -0.15
C GLN A 393 32.03 -16.31 -0.32
N SER A 394 32.83 -15.80 0.62
CA SER A 394 34.29 -15.72 0.51
C SER A 394 34.99 -17.07 0.31
N ASP A 395 34.38 -18.14 0.79
CA ASP A 395 34.83 -19.53 0.73
C ASP A 395 34.20 -20.34 -0.41
N ALA A 396 33.17 -19.80 -1.08
CA ALA A 396 32.50 -20.49 -2.19
C ALA A 396 33.33 -20.38 -3.48
N PRO A 397 33.64 -21.48 -4.18
CA PRO A 397 34.39 -21.42 -5.44
C PRO A 397 33.59 -20.70 -6.52
N TRP A 398 34.24 -19.99 -7.43
CA TRP A 398 33.58 -19.52 -8.67
C TRP A 398 33.40 -20.72 -9.63
N PRO A 399 32.30 -20.80 -10.40
CA PRO A 399 32.16 -21.84 -11.41
C PRO A 399 33.30 -21.78 -12.45
N PRO A 400 33.68 -22.93 -13.05
CA PRO A 400 34.83 -23.05 -13.94
C PRO A 400 34.67 -22.33 -15.29
#